data_AF-A0A2D7K8A0-F1
#
_entry.id   AF-A0A2D7K8A0-F1
#
_cell.length_a   1.000
_cell.length_b   1.000
_cell.length_c   1.000
_cell.angle_alpha   90.00
_cell.angle_beta   90.00
_cell.angle_gamma   90.00
#
_symmetry.space_group_name_H-M   'P 1'
#
loop_
_entity.id
_entity.type
_entity.pdbx_description
1 polymer ?
#
loop_
_entity_poly.entity_id
_entity_poly.type
_entity_poly.pdbx_seq_one_letter_code
_entity_poly.pdbx_strand_id
1 'polypeptide(L)'
;MPIDISITKKDSSIEWYNIPLRIMRGVKKNDMIGQDFNLKSDWPWVYDFYEFEVDIPKEEILKVEIDASTRMADVNRNNNIWIKDNVENKYPEIIFKSKL
;
A
#
# COMPACT_ATOMS: atom_id res chain seq x y z
N MET A 1 1.70 12.94 -0.64
CA MET A 1 1.07 12.81 -1.99
C MET A 1 -0.21 12.00 -1.83
N PRO A 2 -1.17 12.07 -2.76
CA PRO A 2 -2.31 11.15 -2.74
C PRO A 2 -1.78 9.72 -2.86
N ILE A 3 -2.35 8.79 -2.10
CA ILE A 3 -1.88 7.41 -2.07
C ILE A 3 -2.93 6.50 -2.70
N ASP A 4 -2.49 5.66 -3.64
CA ASP A 4 -3.30 4.58 -4.21
C ASP A 4 -2.85 3.27 -3.56
N ILE A 5 -3.81 2.50 -3.03
CA ILE A 5 -3.58 1.18 -2.43
C ILE A 5 -4.38 0.15 -3.23
N SER A 6 -3.73 -0.95 -3.61
CA SER A 6 -4.39 -2.11 -4.20
C SER A 6 -4.36 -3.28 -3.23
N ILE A 7 -5.51 -3.90 -3.02
CA ILE A 7 -5.64 -5.15 -2.26
C ILE A 7 -5.96 -6.27 -3.24
N THR A 8 -5.04 -7.22 -3.39
CA THR A 8 -5.26 -8.44 -4.16
C THR A 8 -5.80 -9.53 -3.23
N LYS A 9 -6.96 -10.07 -3.56
CA LYS A 9 -7.57 -11.20 -2.86
C LYS A 9 -7.08 -12.53 -3.41
N LYS A 10 -7.29 -13.61 -2.67
CA LYS A 10 -6.96 -14.99 -3.07
C LYS A 10 -7.70 -15.46 -4.33
N ASP A 11 -8.88 -14.90 -4.61
CA ASP A 11 -9.65 -15.16 -5.84
C ASP A 11 -9.12 -14.39 -7.06
N SER A 12 -7.98 -13.69 -6.93
CA SER A 12 -7.37 -12.81 -7.94
C SER A 12 -8.14 -11.53 -8.24
N SER A 13 -9.24 -11.23 -7.54
CA SER A 13 -9.88 -9.92 -7.60
C SER A 13 -9.01 -8.86 -6.93
N ILE A 14 -9.10 -7.63 -7.45
CA ILE A 14 -8.33 -6.49 -6.96
C ILE A 14 -9.30 -5.39 -6.56
N GLU A 15 -9.20 -4.93 -5.32
CA GLU A 15 -9.88 -3.74 -4.86
C GLU A 15 -8.92 -2.57 -4.76
N TRP A 16 -9.39 -1.41 -5.22
CA TRP A 16 -8.62 -0.19 -5.24
C TRP A 16 -9.13 0.80 -4.20
N TYR A 17 -8.20 1.43 -3.51
CA TYR A 17 -8.44 2.43 -2.49
C TYR A 17 -7.63 3.67 -2.80
N ASN A 18 -8.26 4.84 -2.71
CA ASN A 18 -7.58 6.12 -2.88
C ASN A 18 -7.66 6.92 -1.58
N ILE A 19 -6.50 7.34 -1.08
CA ILE A 19 -6.36 8.23 0.07
C ILE A 19 -5.93 9.60 -0.47
N PRO A 20 -6.86 10.57 -0.55
CA PRO A 20 -6.53 11.92 -0.98
C PRO A 20 -5.77 12.68 0.12
N LEU A 21 -5.05 13.73 -0.27
CA LEU A 21 -4.54 14.71 0.68
C LEU A 21 -5.60 15.77 0.95
N ARG A 22 -5.66 16.25 2.20
CA ARG A 22 -6.56 17.35 2.59
C ARG A 22 -6.41 18.63 1.75
N ILE A 23 -5.23 18.85 1.18
CA ILE A 23 -4.94 20.02 0.33
C ILE A 23 -5.37 19.84 -1.15
N MET A 24 -5.88 18.67 -1.52
CA MET A 24 -6.41 18.44 -2.86
C MET A 24 -7.77 19.13 -3.05
N ARG A 25 -7.94 19.81 -4.18
CA ARG A 25 -9.24 20.32 -4.62
C ARG A 25 -9.84 19.37 -5.64
N GLY A 26 -10.42 18.28 -5.16
CA GLY A 26 -11.07 17.26 -5.98
C GLY A 26 -10.62 15.86 -5.61
N VAL A 27 -11.49 14.88 -5.90
CA VAL A 27 -11.28 13.46 -5.61
C VAL A 27 -11.21 12.69 -6.91
N LYS A 28 -10.34 11.68 -6.94
CA LYS A 28 -10.14 10.82 -8.09
C LYS A 28 -11.31 9.84 -8.17
N LYS A 29 -12.13 9.93 -9.23
CA LYS A 29 -13.27 9.03 -9.43
C LYS A 29 -12.86 7.73 -10.12
N ASN A 30 -12.12 7.83 -11.23
CA ASN A 30 -11.63 6.70 -12.02
C ASN A 30 -10.15 6.91 -12.40
N ASP A 31 -9.39 5.84 -12.57
CA ASP A 31 -8.04 5.88 -13.16
C ASP A 31 -7.86 4.78 -14.21
N MET A 32 -6.82 4.89 -15.02
CA MET A 32 -6.43 3.87 -16.00
C MET A 32 -6.06 2.52 -15.38
N ILE A 33 -5.76 2.49 -14.07
CA ILE A 33 -5.23 1.30 -13.37
C ILE A 33 -6.34 0.56 -12.59
N GLY A 34 -7.51 1.19 -12.39
CA GLY A 34 -8.61 0.60 -11.65
C GLY A 34 -9.92 1.33 -11.89
N GLN A 35 -11.02 0.57 -11.95
CA GLN A 35 -12.38 1.12 -11.90
C GLN A 35 -12.81 1.18 -10.44
N ASP A 36 -13.62 2.18 -10.06
CA ASP A 36 -14.25 2.32 -8.75
C ASP A 36 -13.28 2.33 -7.55
N PHE A 37 -12.43 3.35 -7.48
CA PHE A 37 -11.61 3.58 -6.29
C PHE A 37 -12.51 3.85 -5.08
N ASN A 38 -12.38 3.03 -4.04
CA ASN A 38 -12.96 3.31 -2.73
C ASN A 38 -12.24 4.50 -2.12
N LEU A 39 -12.90 5.66 -2.12
CA LEU A 39 -12.37 6.88 -1.54
C LEU A 39 -12.34 6.75 -0.02
N LYS A 40 -11.17 6.98 0.56
CA LYS A 40 -10.98 7.05 2.01
C LYS A 40 -10.83 8.49 2.46
N SER A 41 -10.91 8.72 3.77
CA SER A 41 -10.84 10.06 4.34
C SER A 41 -9.50 10.72 4.06
N ASP A 42 -9.52 12.04 3.87
CA ASP A 42 -8.32 12.82 3.60
C ASP A 42 -7.23 12.60 4.65
N TRP A 43 -6.01 12.26 4.18
CA TRP A 43 -4.84 12.14 5.05
C TRP A 43 -4.11 13.48 5.16
N PRO A 44 -3.98 14.04 6.38
CA PRO A 44 -3.09 15.17 6.60
C PRO A 44 -1.66 14.67 6.61
N TRP A 45 -0.84 15.14 5.67
CA TRP A 45 0.55 14.68 5.44
C TRP A 45 1.50 14.80 6.64
N VAL A 46 1.08 15.52 7.69
CA VAL A 46 1.84 15.70 8.94
C VAL A 46 1.70 14.52 9.90
N TYR A 47 0.73 13.62 9.68
CA TYR A 47 0.59 12.42 10.48
C TYR A 47 1.41 11.30 9.87
N ASP A 48 2.27 10.68 10.67
CA ASP A 48 3.12 9.57 10.23
C ASP A 48 2.32 8.29 9.94
N PHE A 49 1.16 8.15 10.57
CA PHE A 49 0.29 6.97 10.45
C PHE A 49 -1.08 7.34 9.90
N TYR A 50 -1.63 6.43 9.09
CA TYR A 50 -2.98 6.49 8.57
C TYR A 50 -3.61 5.10 8.67
N GLU A 51 -4.84 5.05 9.17
CA GLU A 51 -5.59 3.81 9.39
C GLU A 51 -6.95 3.92 8.72
N PHE A 52 -7.38 2.82 8.09
CA PHE A 52 -8.72 2.70 7.52
C PHE A 52 -9.17 1.25 7.54
N GLU A 53 -10.48 1.05 7.54
CA GLU A 53 -11.09 -0.27 7.52
C GLU A 53 -11.48 -0.67 6.09
N VAL A 54 -11.44 -1.97 5.84
CA VAL A 54 -11.87 -2.60 4.58
C VAL A 54 -12.81 -3.76 4.90
N ASP A 55 -13.86 -3.91 4.10
CA ASP A 55 -14.85 -4.99 4.25
C ASP A 55 -14.35 -6.28 3.56
N ILE A 56 -13.09 -6.65 3.83
CA ILE A 56 -12.45 -7.85 3.29
C ILE A 56 -11.93 -8.67 4.47
N PRO A 57 -12.33 -9.95 4.61
CA PRO A 57 -11.76 -10.83 5.61
C PRO A 57 -10.24 -10.94 5.44
N LYS A 58 -9.49 -10.81 6.53
CA LYS A 58 -8.02 -10.91 6.53
C LYS A 58 -7.55 -12.24 5.93
N GLU A 59 -8.39 -13.28 6.05
CA GLU A 59 -8.21 -14.63 5.51
C GLU A 59 -8.04 -14.64 3.98
N GLU A 60 -8.75 -13.75 3.31
CA GLU A 60 -8.87 -13.64 1.85
C GLU A 60 -7.84 -12.71 1.23
N ILE A 61 -7.20 -11.85 2.01
CA ILE A 61 -6.16 -10.94 1.52
C ILE A 61 -4.91 -11.75 1.17
N LEU A 62 -4.46 -11.65 -0.08
CA LEU A 62 -3.21 -12.26 -0.55
C LEU A 62 -2.06 -11.26 -0.46
N LYS A 63 -2.29 -10.04 -0.95
CA LYS A 63 -1.27 -9.00 -1.09
C LYS A 63 -1.90 -7.61 -0.93
N VAL A 64 -1.19 -6.72 -0.25
CA VAL A 64 -1.50 -5.29 -0.18
C VAL A 64 -0.31 -4.55 -0.77
N GLU A 65 -0.55 -3.63 -1.69
CA GLU A 65 0.50 -2.86 -2.35
C GLU A 65 0.14 -1.37 -2.41
N ILE A 66 1.11 -0.54 -2.04
CA ILE A 66 1.06 0.91 -2.22
C ILE A 66 1.66 1.24 -3.60
N ASP A 67 0.93 2.04 -4.38
CA ASP A 67 1.32 2.42 -5.74
C ASP A 67 1.70 1.23 -6.65
N ALA A 68 0.75 0.31 -6.84
CA ALA A 68 0.87 -0.74 -7.86
C ALA A 68 1.01 -0.17 -9.29
N SER A 69 0.61 1.09 -9.51
CA SER A 69 0.75 1.78 -10.79
C SER A 69 2.17 2.21 -11.14
N THR A 70 3.08 2.19 -10.15
CA THR A 70 4.49 2.57 -10.29
C THR A 70 4.70 4.03 -10.74
N ARG A 71 3.73 4.91 -10.52
CA ARG A 71 3.79 6.32 -10.91
C ARG A 71 4.32 7.22 -9.81
N MET A 72 4.35 6.71 -8.58
CA MET A 72 4.96 7.41 -7.46
C MET A 72 6.48 7.35 -7.60
N ALA A 73 7.12 8.51 -7.49
CA ALA A 73 8.58 8.60 -7.44
C ALA A 73 9.07 8.10 -6.07
N ASP A 74 9.26 6.78 -5.97
CA ASP A 74 9.76 6.09 -4.79
C ASP A 74 11.06 5.35 -5.12
N VAL A 75 12.08 5.54 -4.29
CA VAL A 75 13.40 4.93 -4.46
C VAL A 75 13.40 3.47 -4.02
N ASN A 76 12.59 3.10 -3.02
CA ASN A 76 12.57 1.76 -2.46
C ASN A 76 11.15 1.21 -2.43
N ARG A 77 10.73 0.55 -3.51
CA ARG A 77 9.37 0.01 -3.62
C ARG A 77 9.15 -1.30 -2.86
N ASN A 78 10.21 -1.91 -2.35
CA ASN A 78 10.11 -3.23 -1.70
C ASN A 78 9.39 -3.18 -0.35
N ASN A 79 9.33 -2.01 0.30
CA ASN A 79 8.57 -1.81 1.53
C ASN A 79 7.10 -1.41 1.28
N ASN A 80 6.70 -1.21 0.02
CA ASN A 80 5.33 -0.87 -0.35
C ASN A 80 4.44 -2.11 -0.49
N ILE A 81 5.00 -3.31 -0.37
CA ILE A 81 4.32 -4.58 -0.61
C ILE A 81 4.27 -5.38 0.68
N TRP A 82 3.07 -5.74 1.08
CA TRP A 82 2.80 -6.73 2.11
C TRP A 82 2.20 -7.98 1.45
N ILE A 83 2.72 -9.17 1.77
CA ILE A 83 2.23 -10.45 1.27
C ILE A 83 1.95 -11.34 2.47
N LYS A 84 0.77 -11.96 2.49
CA LYS A 84 0.30 -12.74 3.64
C LYS A 84 1.24 -13.88 4.05
N ASP A 85 1.90 -14.51 3.07
CA ASP A 85 2.75 -15.68 3.30
C ASP A 85 4.24 -15.34 3.50
N ASN A 86 4.63 -14.06 3.42
CA ASN A 86 5.99 -13.63 3.73
C ASN A 86 6.11 -13.23 5.21
N VAL A 87 6.25 -14.24 6.07
CA VAL A 87 7.02 -14.09 7.31
C VAL A 87 8.49 -14.37 6.97
N GLU A 88 9.12 -13.49 6.20
CA GLU A 88 10.58 -13.41 6.22
C GLU A 88 10.96 -12.63 7.47
N ASN A 89 11.48 -13.36 8.47
CA ASN A 89 12.20 -12.81 9.61
C ASN A 89 13.33 -11.89 9.11
N LYS A 90 13.02 -10.60 8.90
CA LYS A 90 14.01 -9.58 8.61
C LYS A 90 14.69 -9.14 9.92
N TYR A 91 15.33 -10.09 10.62
CA TYR A 91 16.38 -9.71 11.55
C TYR A 91 17.60 -9.29 10.70
N PRO A 92 18.23 -8.15 10.99
CA PRO A 92 19.44 -7.76 10.26
C PRO A 92 20.51 -8.84 10.44
N GLU A 93 21.12 -9.30 9.34
CA GLU A 93 22.29 -10.17 9.40
C GLU A 93 23.40 -9.42 10.15
N ILE A 94 23.74 -9.88 11.36
CA ILE A 94 24.91 -9.39 12.08
C ILE A 94 26.14 -10.03 11.43
N ILE A 95 26.72 -9.32 10.46
CA ILE A 95 27.98 -9.72 9.83
C ILE A 95 29.11 -9.39 10.82
N PHE A 96 29.55 -10.38 11.60
CA PHE A 96 30.84 -10.29 12.28
C PHE A 96 31.94 -10.40 11.23
N LYS A 97 32.50 -9.27 10.79
CA LYS A 97 33.79 -9.26 10.12
C LYS A 97 34.87 -9.59 11.14
N SER A 98 35.18 -10.87 11.28
CA SER A 98 36.41 -11.33 11.93
C SER A 98 37.59 -10.81 11.12
N LYS A 99 38.26 -9.78 11.65
CA LYS A 99 39.52 -9.26 11.11
C LYS A 99 40.64 -10.20 11.61
N LEU A 100 41.09 -11.09 10.73
CA LEU A 100 42.43 -11.68 10.81
C LEU A 100 43.39 -10.77 10.03
#